data_AF-A0AAW1AKE1-F1
#
_entry.id   AF-A0AAW1AKE1-F1
#
_cell.length_a   1.000
_cell.length_b   1.000
_cell.length_c   1.000
_cell.angle_alpha   90.00
_cell.angle_beta   90.00
_cell.angle_gamma   90.00
#
_symmetry.space_group_name_H-M   'P 1'
#
loop_
_entity.id
_entity.type
_entity.pdbx_description
1 polymer ?
#
loop_
_entity_poly.entity_id
_entity_poly.type
_entity_poly.pdbx_seq_one_letter_code
_entity_poly.pdbx_strand_id
1 'polypeptide(L)'
;MLLINIKKTNSVENHKRTDHPAKLEHHHKHAILEIIRSEPKIIAPSLANMIDNDYGIKVVLQTIRNVLKNVVVGAKKKPFISMINKQKHMDFAKVHMNKATEFCHSVIFSNECKFNVFECDGSTKV
;
A
#
# COMPACT_ATOMS: atom_id res chain seq x y z
N MET A 1 -8.37 -5.90 -44.96
CA MET A 1 -8.64 -4.73 -44.09
C MET A 1 -7.39 -4.10 -43.47
N LEU A 2 -6.36 -4.87 -43.06
CA LEU A 2 -5.16 -4.34 -42.38
C LEU A 2 -4.35 -3.32 -43.21
N LEU A 3 -4.15 -3.56 -44.51
CA LEU A 3 -3.38 -2.66 -45.40
C LEU A 3 -4.00 -1.27 -45.58
N ILE A 4 -5.33 -1.13 -45.44
CA ILE A 4 -6.03 0.15 -45.61
C ILE A 4 -5.82 1.05 -44.38
N ASN A 5 -5.81 0.47 -43.18
CA ASN A 5 -5.58 1.23 -41.94
C ASN A 5 -4.13 1.72 -41.86
N ILE A 6 -3.15 0.87 -42.17
CA ILE A 6 -1.73 1.24 -42.10
C ILE A 6 -1.41 2.43 -43.02
N LYS A 7 -1.99 2.46 -44.24
CA LYS A 7 -1.84 3.61 -45.16
C LYS A 7 -2.48 4.91 -44.65
N LYS A 8 -3.45 4.85 -43.72
CA LYS A 8 -4.13 6.03 -43.15
C LYS A 8 -3.50 6.50 -41.85
N THR A 9 -3.11 5.58 -40.96
CA THR A 9 -2.60 5.90 -39.62
C THR A 9 -1.08 5.84 -39.52
N ASN A 10 -0.37 5.38 -40.57
CA ASN A 10 1.09 5.14 -40.57
C ASN A 10 1.58 4.28 -39.39
N SER A 11 0.69 3.48 -38.79
CA SER A 11 1.00 2.65 -37.64
C SER A 11 0.40 1.25 -37.84
N VAL A 12 1.17 0.25 -37.41
CA VAL A 12 0.77 -1.16 -37.36
C VAL A 12 0.22 -1.52 -35.97
N GLU A 13 0.31 -0.60 -35.00
CA GLU A 13 -0.12 -0.84 -33.63
C GLU A 13 -1.65 -0.86 -33.50
N ASN A 14 -2.14 -1.82 -32.71
CA ASN A 14 -3.54 -1.85 -32.33
C ASN A 14 -3.79 -0.87 -31.17
N HIS A 15 -4.49 0.21 -31.46
CA HIS A 15 -4.94 1.13 -30.41
C HIS A 15 -5.97 0.47 -29.49
N LYS A 16 -6.03 0.98 -28.26
CA LYS A 16 -6.99 0.51 -27.25
C LYS A 16 -8.42 0.72 -27.77
N ARG A 17 -9.24 -0.32 -27.65
CA ARG A 17 -10.68 -0.24 -27.95
C ARG A 17 -11.40 0.49 -26.83
N THR A 18 -12.54 1.10 -27.15
CA THR A 18 -13.42 1.69 -26.15
C THR A 18 -14.00 0.59 -25.27
N ASP A 19 -13.71 0.64 -23.98
CA ASP A 19 -14.26 -0.29 -22.99
C ASP A 19 -15.65 0.18 -22.52
N HIS A 20 -16.39 -0.71 -21.85
CA HIS A 20 -17.64 -0.35 -21.19
C HIS A 20 -17.37 0.68 -20.07
N PRO A 21 -18.22 1.72 -19.91
CA PRO A 21 -18.06 2.71 -18.84
C PRO A 21 -18.01 2.04 -17.45
N ALA A 22 -17.11 2.50 -16.60
CA ALA A 22 -16.99 1.98 -15.25
C ALA A 22 -18.19 2.40 -14.39
N LYS A 23 -18.63 1.54 -13.46
CA LYS A 23 -19.70 1.88 -12.53
C LYS A 23 -19.34 3.02 -11.57
N LEU A 24 -18.04 3.16 -11.27
CA LEU A 24 -17.50 4.22 -10.43
C LEU A 24 -16.70 5.21 -11.27
N GLU A 25 -17.19 6.43 -11.33
CA GLU A 25 -16.46 7.59 -11.82
C GLU A 25 -15.24 7.96 -10.97
N HIS A 26 -14.40 8.85 -11.52
CA HIS A 26 -13.17 9.30 -10.89
C HIS A 26 -13.39 9.90 -9.49
N HIS A 27 -14.42 10.74 -9.30
CA HIS A 27 -14.69 11.39 -8.02
C HIS A 27 -15.10 10.39 -6.92
N HIS A 28 -15.89 9.37 -7.25
CA HIS A 28 -16.23 8.30 -6.30
C HIS A 28 -14.98 7.55 -5.83
N LYS A 29 -14.06 7.26 -6.75
CA LYS A 29 -12.78 6.59 -6.42
C LYS A 29 -11.95 7.48 -5.49
N HIS A 30 -11.88 8.79 -5.74
CA HIS A 30 -11.16 9.70 -4.86
C HIS A 30 -11.76 9.78 -3.46
N ALA A 31 -13.08 9.85 -3.32
CA ALA A 31 -13.73 9.84 -2.01
C ALA A 31 -13.35 8.58 -1.19
N ILE A 32 -13.34 7.41 -1.82
CA ILE A 32 -12.88 6.15 -1.19
C ILE A 32 -11.41 6.26 -0.75
N LEU A 33 -10.55 6.82 -1.60
CA LEU A 33 -9.12 6.93 -1.33
C LEU A 33 -8.80 7.93 -0.22
N GLU A 34 -9.53 9.05 -0.13
CA GLU A 34 -9.38 10.02 0.95
C GLU A 34 -9.72 9.41 2.30
N ILE A 35 -10.80 8.64 2.37
CA ILE A 35 -11.22 7.95 3.59
C ILE A 35 -10.20 6.91 4.02
N ILE A 36 -9.66 6.13 3.08
CA ILE A 36 -8.59 5.17 3.36
C ILE A 36 -7.32 5.85 3.87
N ARG A 37 -6.99 7.05 3.38
CA ARG A 37 -5.82 7.81 3.83
C ARG A 37 -5.98 8.28 5.27
N SER A 38 -7.17 8.76 5.64
CA SER A 38 -7.49 9.17 7.00
C SER A 38 -7.60 7.97 7.95
N GLU A 39 -8.30 6.92 7.52
CA GLU A 39 -8.60 5.72 8.31
C GLU A 39 -8.32 4.43 7.51
N PRO A 40 -7.06 3.93 7.54
CA PRO A 40 -6.63 2.82 6.69
C PRO A 40 -7.24 1.45 7.07
N LYS A 41 -7.99 1.37 8.17
CA LYS A 41 -8.57 0.11 8.68
C LYS A 41 -10.02 -0.11 8.26
N ILE A 42 -10.62 0.82 7.55
CA ILE A 42 -12.01 0.69 7.12
C ILE A 42 -12.15 -0.51 6.19
N ILE A 43 -13.20 -1.29 6.44
CA ILE A 43 -13.46 -2.53 5.71
C ILE A 43 -14.24 -2.21 4.43
N ALA A 44 -14.01 -2.98 3.36
CA ALA A 44 -14.68 -2.80 2.06
C ALA A 44 -16.23 -2.69 2.11
N PRO A 45 -16.97 -3.42 2.97
CA PRO A 45 -18.42 -3.25 3.09
C PRO A 45 -18.83 -1.88 3.61
N SER A 46 -18.08 -1.31 4.55
CA SER A 46 -18.36 0.03 5.07
C SER A 46 -18.20 1.08 3.98
N LEU A 47 -17.17 0.95 3.13
CA LEU A 47 -16.97 1.83 1.97
C LEU A 47 -18.06 1.66 0.91
N ALA A 48 -18.53 0.43 0.67
CA ALA A 48 -19.63 0.18 -0.25
C ALA A 48 -20.94 0.83 0.24
N ASN A 49 -21.23 0.72 1.54
CA ASN A 49 -22.41 1.35 2.15
C ASN A 49 -22.33 2.88 2.09
N MET A 50 -21.16 3.46 2.34
CA MET A 50 -20.95 4.89 2.21
C MET A 50 -21.22 5.37 0.77
N ILE A 51 -20.72 4.66 -0.24
CA ILE A 51 -21.00 5.02 -1.65
C ILE A 51 -22.49 4.88 -2.00
N ASP A 52 -23.19 3.89 -1.45
CA ASP A 52 -24.63 3.74 -1.65
C ASP A 52 -25.41 4.88 -0.96
N ASN A 53 -25.00 5.30 0.23
CA ASN A 53 -25.65 6.39 0.96
C ASN A 53 -25.39 7.77 0.34
N ASP A 54 -24.15 8.06 -0.06
CA ASP A 54 -23.74 9.39 -0.54
C ASP A 54 -24.12 9.62 -2.00
N TYR A 55 -24.06 8.57 -2.82
CA TYR A 55 -24.23 8.66 -4.28
C TYR A 55 -25.38 7.80 -4.83
N GLY A 56 -26.02 6.95 -4.02
CA GLY A 56 -27.09 6.04 -4.47
C GLY A 56 -26.59 4.89 -5.35
N ILE A 57 -25.28 4.59 -5.33
CA ILE A 57 -24.68 3.60 -6.23
C ILE A 57 -24.36 2.32 -5.48
N LYS A 58 -25.17 1.28 -5.71
CA LYS A 58 -24.87 -0.08 -5.20
C LYS A 58 -23.68 -0.70 -5.91
N VAL A 59 -22.59 -0.92 -5.18
CA VAL A 59 -21.38 -1.57 -5.70
C VAL A 59 -21.13 -2.93 -5.04
N VAL A 60 -20.55 -3.86 -5.81
CA VAL A 60 -20.08 -5.13 -5.27
C VAL A 60 -18.76 -4.89 -4.51
N LEU A 61 -18.54 -5.64 -3.43
CA LEU A 61 -17.32 -5.54 -2.61
C LEU A 61 -16.03 -5.65 -3.42
N GLN A 62 -16.03 -6.46 -4.48
CA GLN A 62 -14.87 -6.63 -5.35
C GLN A 62 -14.53 -5.34 -6.11
N THR A 63 -15.52 -4.52 -6.45
CA THR A 63 -15.29 -3.21 -7.08
C THR A 63 -14.51 -2.29 -6.14
N ILE A 64 -14.87 -2.25 -4.86
CA ILE A 64 -14.12 -1.50 -3.84
C ILE A 64 -12.69 -2.06 -3.72
N ARG A 65 -12.54 -3.39 -3.58
CA ARG A 65 -11.20 -4.02 -3.49
C ARG A 65 -10.31 -3.72 -4.70
N ASN A 66 -10.88 -3.65 -5.90
CA ASN A 66 -10.14 -3.30 -7.11
C ASN A 66 -9.66 -1.84 -7.09
N VAL A 67 -10.45 -0.92 -6.54
CA VAL A 67 -10.02 0.48 -6.29
C VAL A 67 -8.88 0.51 -5.28
N LEU A 68 -8.94 -0.33 -4.24
CA LEU A 68 -7.92 -0.39 -3.19
C LEU A 68 -6.65 -1.15 -3.57
N LYS A 69 -6.67 -1.97 -4.63
CA LYS A 69 -5.58 -2.89 -4.98
C LYS A 69 -4.24 -2.19 -5.20
N ASN A 70 -4.26 -0.99 -5.75
CA ASN A 70 -3.05 -0.20 -6.03
C ASN A 70 -2.72 0.82 -4.93
N VAL A 71 -3.48 0.80 -3.83
CA VAL A 71 -3.25 1.69 -2.70
C VAL A 71 -2.28 1.04 -1.75
N VAL A 72 -1.18 1.72 -1.47
CA VAL A 72 -0.28 1.34 -0.38
C VAL A 72 -0.96 1.70 0.94
N VAL A 73 -1.82 0.81 1.41
CA VAL A 73 -2.38 0.90 2.77
C VAL A 73 -1.24 0.58 3.74
N GLY A 74 -0.96 1.50 4.66
CA GLY A 74 0.31 1.61 5.38
C GLY A 74 0.91 0.31 5.93
N ALA A 75 2.25 0.28 5.98
CA ALA A 75 3.07 -0.84 6.44
C ALA A 75 2.57 -1.44 7.76
N LYS A 76 2.70 -2.76 7.90
CA LYS A 76 2.47 -3.51 9.14
C LYS A 76 3.03 -2.73 10.34
N LYS A 77 2.22 -2.56 11.39
CA LYS A 77 2.60 -1.79 12.59
C LYS A 77 3.98 -2.25 13.06
N LYS A 78 4.93 -1.30 13.17
CA LYS A 78 6.10 -1.52 14.03
C LYS A 78 5.57 -1.91 15.43
N PRO A 79 6.24 -2.83 16.14
CA PRO A 79 5.86 -3.15 17.51
C PRO A 79 5.73 -1.88 18.33
N PHE A 80 4.81 -1.87 19.29
CA PHE A 80 4.58 -0.69 20.11
C PHE A 80 5.83 -0.42 20.95
N ILE A 81 6.50 0.71 20.67
CA ILE A 81 7.68 1.16 21.43
C ILE A 81 7.19 2.14 22.50
N SER A 82 7.60 1.93 23.76
CA SER A 82 7.32 2.87 24.85
C SER A 82 7.90 4.25 24.55
N MET A 83 7.33 5.30 25.14
CA MET A 83 7.81 6.67 24.90
C MET A 83 9.28 6.85 25.29
N ILE A 84 9.71 6.19 26.38
CA ILE A 84 11.11 6.17 26.83
C ILE A 84 12.02 5.53 25.78
N ASN A 85 11.63 4.38 25.23
CA ASN A 85 12.46 3.69 24.23
C ASN A 85 12.50 4.45 22.90
N LYS A 86 11.42 5.14 22.51
CA LYS A 86 11.43 6.06 21.36
C LYS A 86 12.46 7.17 21.54
N GLN A 87 12.52 7.76 22.73
CA GLN A 87 13.49 8.81 23.05
C GLN A 87 14.93 8.28 22.97
N LYS A 88 15.21 7.12 23.61
CA LYS A 88 16.53 6.48 23.55
C LYS A 88 16.99 6.19 22.11
N HIS A 89 16.08 5.70 21.26
CA HIS A 89 16.39 5.47 19.85
C HIS A 89 16.71 6.77 19.11
N MET A 90 15.96 7.83 19.38
CA MET A 90 16.18 9.14 18.77
C MET A 90 17.51 9.75 19.21
N ASP A 91 17.85 9.64 20.49
CA ASP A 91 19.12 10.13 21.04
C ASP A 91 20.30 9.35 20.47
N PHE A 92 20.18 8.01 20.40
CA PHE A 92 21.17 7.17 19.74
C PHE A 92 21.39 7.58 18.28
N ALA A 93 20.30 7.79 17.52
CA ALA A 93 20.37 8.22 16.13
C ALA A 93 21.07 9.58 15.99
N LYS A 94 20.72 10.57 16.83
CA LYS A 94 21.36 11.90 16.81
C LYS A 94 22.88 11.82 17.06
N VAL A 95 23.31 11.01 18.02
CA VAL A 95 24.74 10.82 18.34
C VAL A 95 25.51 10.18 17.18
N HIS A 96 24.84 9.35 16.37
CA HIS A 96 25.48 8.57 15.31
C HIS A 96 25.27 9.11 13.90
N MET A 97 24.37 10.09 13.72
CA MET A 97 24.00 10.63 12.40
C MET A 97 25.18 11.28 11.66
N ASN A 98 26.06 11.95 12.40
CA ASN A 98 27.18 12.71 11.84
C ASN A 98 28.54 11.99 12.01
N LYS A 99 28.54 10.70 12.32
CA LYS A 99 29.80 9.94 12.46
C LYS A 99 30.42 9.67 11.09
N ALA A 100 31.75 9.68 11.04
CA ALA A 100 32.50 9.44 9.82
C ALA A 100 32.31 8.00 9.30
N THR A 101 32.49 7.80 8.00
CA THR A 101 32.37 6.47 7.36
C THR A 101 33.36 5.45 7.94
N GLU A 102 34.54 5.91 8.35
CA GLU A 102 35.56 5.08 9.02
C GLU A 102 35.04 4.46 10.33
N PHE A 103 34.24 5.21 11.08
CA PHE A 103 33.58 4.68 12.27
C PHE A 103 32.63 3.54 11.90
N CYS A 104 31.84 3.69 10.83
CA CYS A 104 30.94 2.62 10.37
C CYS A 104 31.69 1.35 9.95
N HIS A 105 32.90 1.47 9.37
CA HIS A 105 33.74 0.31 9.04
C HIS A 105 34.28 -0.42 10.28
N SER A 106 34.46 0.29 11.39
CA SER A 106 34.92 -0.30 12.65
C SER A 106 33.81 -1.01 13.44
N VAL A 107 32.53 -0.73 13.14
CA VAL A 107 31.40 -1.25 13.90
C VAL A 107 30.98 -2.61 13.35
N ILE A 108 30.99 -3.62 14.23
CA ILE A 108 30.47 -4.96 13.93
C ILE A 108 29.13 -5.11 14.63
N PHE A 109 28.07 -5.40 13.85
CA PHE A 109 26.76 -5.73 14.40
C PHE A 109 26.64 -7.25 14.51
N SER A 110 26.27 -7.72 15.70
CA SER A 110 25.87 -9.11 15.94
C SER A 110 24.43 -9.13 16.42
N ASN A 111 23.63 -10.04 15.89
CA ASN A 111 22.31 -10.33 16.41
C ASN A 111 22.13 -11.85 16.55
N GLU A 112 21.18 -12.24 17.38
CA GLU A 112 20.74 -13.63 17.46
C GLU A 112 19.47 -13.78 16.62
N CYS A 113 19.50 -14.72 15.69
CA CYS A 113 18.33 -15.11 14.90
C CYS A 113 18.01 -16.58 15.20
N LYS A 114 16.75 -16.89 15.48
CA LYS A 114 16.26 -18.26 15.60
C LYS A 114 15.93 -18.79 14.21
N PHE A 115 16.55 -19.90 13.81
CA PHE A 115 16.25 -20.60 12.57
C PHE A 115 15.49 -21.88 12.85
N ASN A 116 14.24 -21.94 12.40
CA ASN A 116 13.42 -23.12 12.57
C ASN A 116 13.42 -23.94 11.27
N VAL A 117 13.91 -25.19 11.33
CA VAL A 117 14.03 -26.07 10.15
C VAL A 117 12.69 -26.76 9.82
N PHE A 118 11.88 -27.09 10.83
CA PHE A 118 10.64 -27.84 10.63
C PHE A 118 9.40 -27.30 11.37
N GLU A 119 9.56 -26.57 12.49
CA GLU A 119 8.44 -26.14 13.34
C GLU A 119 8.32 -24.62 13.47
N CYS A 120 7.11 -24.07 13.41
CA CYS A 120 6.88 -22.66 13.70
C CYS A 120 6.60 -22.49 15.19
N ASP A 121 7.38 -21.66 15.90
CA ASP A 121 6.97 -21.21 17.22
C ASP A 121 5.70 -20.40 17.02
N GLY A 122 4.56 -20.91 17.50
CA GLY A 122 3.29 -20.21 17.40
C GLY A 122 3.33 -18.83 18.08
N SER A 123 2.21 -18.12 18.04
CA SER A 123 2.06 -16.82 18.71
C SER A 123 2.10 -16.98 20.24
N THR A 124 3.28 -17.13 20.84
CA THR A 124 3.41 -17.07 22.30
C THR A 124 3.17 -15.63 22.71
N LYS A 125 2.09 -15.39 23.47
CA LYS A 125 1.85 -14.09 24.09
C LYS A 125 2.96 -13.82 25.09
N VAL A 126 3.74 -12.77 24.83
CA VAL A 126 4.67 -12.14 25.78
C VAL A 126 3.95 -10.99 26.45
#